data_AF-D6AL57-F1
#
_entry.id   AF-D6AL57-F1
#
_cell.length_a   1.000
_cell.length_b   1.000
_cell.length_c   1.000
_cell.angle_alpha   90.00
_cell.angle_beta   90.00
_cell.angle_gamma   90.00
#
_symmetry.space_group_name_H-M   'P 1'
#
loop_
_entity.id
_entity.type
_entity.pdbx_description
1 polymer ?
#
loop_
_entity_poly.entity_id
_entity_poly.type
_entity_poly.pdbx_seq_one_letter_code
_entity_poly.pdbx_strand_id
1 'polypeptide(L)'
;MSLPPLVEPAAELTVDEVRRYSRHLIIPDVGMDGQKRLKNAKVLCVGAGGLGSPALMYLAAAGVGTLGIVEFDEVDESNLQRQIIHSQSDIGRSKAESAKDSVLGINPYVNVVLHEERLEAENVMEIFAQYDLIVDGTDNFATRYLVNDAAVLLNKPYVWGSIYRFDGQTSVFWSEHGPCYRCLYPEPPPPGMVPSCAEGGVLGVLCASVGSIQVTEAIKLLAGVGDPLVGRLMIYDALEMQYRQVKVRKDPDCAVCGENPTVTELIDYEAFCGVVSEEAQEAALGATITPKQLKEWIDGDEKIEIIDVREKNEYEIVSIPGARLIPKNEFLMGTALQDLPQDKRIVLHCKTGVRSAEVLAVLKSAGFADAVHVGGGVIGWVNQIEPEKPVY
;
A
#
# COMPACT_ATOMS: atom_id res chain seq x y z
N MET A 1 -9.08 7.85 26.14
CA MET A 1 -8.36 8.69 27.13
C MET A 1 -7.57 9.69 26.31
N SER A 2 -7.60 10.99 26.64
CA SER A 2 -6.85 11.98 25.87
C SER A 2 -5.36 11.73 26.05
N LEU A 3 -4.64 11.47 24.96
CA LEU A 3 -3.19 11.38 24.96
C LEU A 3 -2.60 12.80 25.03
N PRO A 4 -1.43 12.99 25.66
CA PRO A 4 -0.74 14.28 25.59
C PRO A 4 -0.38 14.63 24.14
N PRO A 5 -0.25 15.92 23.80
CA PRO A 5 0.24 16.32 22.48
C PRO A 5 1.64 15.76 22.24
N LEU A 6 1.93 15.38 20.99
CA LEU A 6 3.24 14.87 20.60
C LEU A 6 4.35 15.92 20.59
N VAL A 7 3.97 17.19 20.41
CA VAL A 7 4.92 18.28 20.17
C VAL A 7 4.54 19.49 21.00
N GLU A 8 5.55 20.18 21.53
CA GLU A 8 5.38 21.47 22.19
C GLU A 8 4.98 22.56 21.17
N PRO A 9 4.20 23.58 21.57
CA PRO A 9 3.81 24.64 20.66
C PRO A 9 5.02 25.46 20.21
N ALA A 10 5.07 25.83 18.93
CA ALA A 10 6.00 26.84 18.44
C ALA A 10 5.86 28.17 19.20
N ALA A 11 6.94 28.96 19.29
CA ALA A 11 6.93 30.23 20.01
C ALA A 11 5.79 31.16 19.54
N GLU A 12 5.66 31.34 18.22
CA GLU A 12 4.68 32.24 17.63
C GLU A 12 4.18 31.80 16.24
N LEU A 13 2.99 32.30 15.89
CA LEU A 13 2.50 32.33 14.51
C LEU A 13 2.70 33.74 13.98
N THR A 14 3.19 33.85 12.76
CA THR A 14 3.23 35.13 12.03
C THR A 14 1.82 35.62 11.75
N VAL A 15 1.68 36.91 11.42
CA VAL A 15 0.37 37.50 11.09
C VAL A 15 -0.30 36.78 9.92
N ASP A 16 0.47 36.37 8.90
CA ASP A 16 -0.09 35.68 7.74
C ASP A 16 -0.50 34.24 8.05
N GLU A 17 0.25 33.54 8.91
CA GLU A 17 -0.17 32.23 9.44
C GLU A 17 -1.45 32.36 10.27
N VAL A 18 -1.58 33.38 11.12
CA VAL A 18 -2.82 33.64 11.88
C VAL A 18 -4.00 33.87 10.95
N ARG A 19 -3.83 34.64 9.86
CA ARG A 19 -4.88 34.84 8.85
C ARG A 19 -5.26 33.52 8.17
N ARG A 20 -4.26 32.76 7.70
CA ARG A 20 -4.46 31.49 6.98
C ARG A 20 -5.19 30.45 7.84
N TYR A 21 -4.75 30.27 9.08
CA TYR A 21 -5.30 29.26 9.99
C TYR A 21 -6.44 29.79 10.88
N SER A 22 -6.98 30.97 10.58
CA SER A 22 -8.00 31.63 11.40
C SER A 22 -9.22 30.73 11.72
N ARG A 23 -9.56 29.80 10.83
CA ARG A 23 -10.65 28.83 11.05
C ARG A 23 -10.29 27.72 12.05
N HIS A 24 -9.02 27.35 12.19
CA HIS A 24 -8.56 26.45 13.25
C HIS A 24 -8.47 27.18 14.59
N LEU A 25 -7.97 28.42 14.58
CA LEU A 25 -7.73 29.21 15.80
C LEU A 25 -9.02 29.48 16.60
N ILE A 26 -10.19 29.49 15.95
CA ILE A 26 -11.48 29.68 16.61
C ILE A 26 -12.10 28.38 17.15
N ILE A 27 -11.55 27.21 16.82
CA ILE A 27 -11.99 25.92 17.36
C ILE A 27 -11.44 25.82 18.78
N PRO A 28 -12.27 25.76 19.84
CA PRO A 28 -11.79 25.80 21.22
C PRO A 28 -10.77 24.72 21.56
N ASP A 29 -10.95 23.51 21.02
CA ASP A 29 -10.04 22.39 21.28
C ASP A 29 -8.68 22.55 20.57
N VAL A 30 -8.63 23.22 19.42
CA VAL A 30 -7.37 23.45 18.68
C VAL A 30 -6.72 24.75 19.16
N GLY A 31 -7.41 25.88 19.00
CA GLY A 31 -6.95 27.18 19.45
C GLY A 31 -5.57 27.59 18.93
N MET A 32 -4.96 28.55 19.61
CA MET A 32 -3.62 29.03 19.28
C MET A 32 -2.54 27.97 19.52
N ASP A 33 -2.63 27.25 20.65
CA ASP A 33 -1.60 26.27 21.02
C ASP A 33 -1.63 25.06 20.10
N GLY A 34 -2.80 24.51 19.76
CA GLY A 34 -2.91 23.40 18.81
C GLY A 34 -2.34 23.75 17.43
N GLN A 35 -2.63 24.97 16.92
CA GLN A 35 -2.05 25.39 15.65
C GLN A 35 -0.53 25.62 15.73
N LYS A 36 -0.03 26.14 16.86
CA LYS A 36 1.42 26.26 17.11
C LYS A 36 2.11 24.90 17.21
N ARG A 37 1.43 23.87 17.74
CA ARG A 37 1.93 22.50 17.75
C ARG A 37 1.99 21.92 16.35
N LEU A 38 0.94 22.11 15.54
CA LEU A 38 0.98 21.73 14.12
C LEU A 38 2.17 22.38 13.41
N LYS A 39 2.37 23.69 13.60
CA LYS A 39 3.53 24.41 13.03
C LYS A 39 4.88 23.87 13.52
N ASN A 40 4.99 23.38 14.74
CA ASN A 40 6.25 22.85 15.27
C ASN A 40 6.48 21.38 14.87
N ALA A 41 5.43 20.69 14.45
CA ALA A 41 5.47 19.25 14.19
C ALA A 41 6.20 18.89 12.90
N LYS A 42 6.85 17.72 12.95
CA LYS A 42 7.47 17.04 11.81
C LYS A 42 6.75 15.72 11.56
N VAL A 43 6.09 15.60 10.42
CA VAL A 43 5.37 14.38 10.03
C VAL A 43 6.05 13.74 8.83
N LEU A 44 6.31 12.44 8.91
CA LEU A 44 6.79 11.65 7.77
C LEU A 44 5.60 10.98 7.10
N CYS A 45 5.44 11.17 5.80
CA CYS A 45 4.53 10.38 4.97
C CYS A 45 5.35 9.38 4.17
N VAL A 46 5.07 8.09 4.36
CA VAL A 46 5.72 7.02 3.59
C VAL A 46 4.86 6.70 2.37
N GLY A 47 5.30 7.12 1.20
CA GLY A 47 4.57 7.05 -0.06
C GLY A 47 3.76 8.31 -0.35
N ALA A 48 3.85 8.80 -1.59
CA ALA A 48 3.05 9.90 -2.14
C ALA A 48 1.91 9.40 -3.05
N GLY A 49 1.61 8.10 -2.99
CA GLY A 49 0.60 7.44 -3.81
C GLY A 49 -0.85 7.74 -3.39
N GLY A 50 -1.73 6.73 -3.48
CA GLY A 50 -3.18 6.90 -3.31
C GLY A 50 -3.54 7.52 -1.95
N LEU A 51 -3.15 6.89 -0.85
CA LEU A 51 -3.39 7.38 0.51
C LEU A 51 -2.50 8.59 0.87
N GLY A 52 -1.24 8.57 0.42
CA GLY A 52 -0.29 9.65 0.66
C GLY A 52 -0.73 10.99 0.05
N SER A 53 -1.37 10.97 -1.13
CA SER A 53 -1.86 12.17 -1.83
C SER A 53 -2.77 13.05 -0.95
N PRO A 54 -3.97 12.61 -0.53
CA PRO A 54 -4.83 13.40 0.34
C PRO A 54 -4.18 13.65 1.71
N ALA A 55 -3.36 12.73 2.21
CA ALA A 55 -2.67 12.93 3.49
C ALA A 55 -1.74 14.14 3.47
N LEU A 56 -0.82 14.19 2.52
CA LEU A 56 0.12 15.29 2.33
C LEU A 56 -0.60 16.61 2.06
N MET A 57 -1.61 16.61 1.18
CA MET A 57 -2.37 17.82 0.84
C MET A 57 -3.07 18.42 2.06
N TYR A 58 -3.74 17.60 2.87
CA TYR A 58 -4.47 18.10 4.05
C TYR A 58 -3.56 18.38 5.24
N LEU A 59 -2.47 17.65 5.44
CA LEU A 59 -1.46 18.00 6.46
C LEU A 59 -0.80 19.34 6.14
N ALA A 60 -0.49 19.58 4.86
CA ALA A 60 0.02 20.86 4.40
C ALA A 60 -1.01 21.97 4.63
N ALA A 61 -2.28 21.77 4.23
CA ALA A 61 -3.35 22.73 4.45
C ALA A 61 -3.58 23.02 5.95
N ALA A 62 -3.43 22.02 6.80
CA ALA A 62 -3.57 22.15 8.25
C ALA A 62 -2.42 22.92 8.92
N GLY A 63 -1.32 23.13 8.20
CA GLY A 63 -0.16 23.88 8.68
C GLY A 63 0.80 23.05 9.53
N VAL A 64 0.96 21.76 9.19
CA VAL A 64 2.08 20.97 9.72
C VAL A 64 3.39 21.62 9.27
N GLY A 65 4.29 21.87 10.22
CA GLY A 65 5.51 22.65 9.98
C GLY A 65 6.48 22.02 9.01
N THR A 66 6.76 20.72 9.20
CA THR A 66 7.64 19.95 8.32
C THR A 66 6.95 18.69 7.84
N LEU A 67 6.96 18.47 6.53
CA LEU A 67 6.52 17.24 5.89
C LEU A 67 7.72 16.52 5.26
N GLY A 68 8.05 15.35 5.80
CA GLY A 68 8.93 14.40 5.15
C GLY A 68 8.15 13.54 4.15
N ILE A 69 8.69 13.33 2.96
CA ILE A 69 8.08 12.47 1.93
C ILE A 69 9.11 11.41 1.55
N VAL A 70 8.80 10.14 1.83
CA VAL A 70 9.58 9.00 1.32
C VAL A 70 8.87 8.47 0.10
N GLU A 71 9.48 8.60 -1.07
CA GLU A 71 8.89 8.16 -2.33
C GLU A 71 9.99 8.03 -3.38
N PHE A 72 10.00 6.92 -4.11
CA PHE A 72 11.03 6.60 -5.10
C PHE A 72 10.46 6.38 -6.51
N ASP A 73 9.13 6.26 -6.64
CA ASP A 73 8.47 6.05 -7.93
C ASP A 73 8.38 7.33 -8.78
N GLU A 74 8.16 7.13 -10.07
CA GLU A 74 7.75 8.17 -11.02
C GLU A 74 6.23 8.21 -11.19
N VAL A 75 5.70 9.38 -11.54
CA VAL A 75 4.27 9.58 -11.81
C VAL A 75 3.89 8.82 -13.07
N ASP A 76 2.87 7.97 -12.94
CA ASP A 76 2.33 7.16 -14.04
C ASP A 76 0.87 7.55 -14.33
N GLU A 77 0.47 7.50 -15.60
CA GLU A 77 -0.89 7.89 -16.02
C GLU A 77 -1.98 7.04 -15.36
N SER A 78 -1.76 5.73 -15.20
CA SER A 78 -2.70 4.80 -14.56
C SER A 78 -2.97 5.13 -13.09
N ASN A 79 -2.08 5.92 -12.49
CA ASN A 79 -2.12 6.28 -11.08
C ASN A 79 -2.93 7.56 -10.82
N LEU A 80 -3.10 8.42 -11.83
CA LEU A 80 -3.76 9.73 -11.69
C LEU A 80 -5.23 9.66 -11.25
N GLN A 81 -5.92 8.54 -11.48
CA GLN A 81 -7.30 8.35 -11.04
C GLN A 81 -7.48 8.36 -9.51
N ARG A 82 -6.39 8.16 -8.75
CA ARG A 82 -6.40 8.12 -7.27
C ARG A 82 -5.31 8.96 -6.60
N GLN A 83 -4.23 9.28 -7.32
CA GLN A 83 -3.09 10.05 -6.79
C GLN A 83 -3.22 11.53 -7.13
N ILE A 84 -4.23 12.17 -6.51
CA ILE A 84 -4.67 13.53 -6.86
C ILE A 84 -3.66 14.64 -6.50
N ILE A 85 -2.54 14.31 -5.85
CA ILE A 85 -1.46 15.25 -5.60
C ILE A 85 -0.60 15.48 -6.86
N HIS A 86 -0.68 14.56 -7.83
CA HIS A 86 0.02 14.63 -9.11
C HIS A 86 -0.93 15.07 -10.23
N SER A 87 -0.37 15.58 -11.32
CA SER A 87 -1.11 16.04 -12.48
C SER A 87 -0.68 15.35 -13.78
N GLN A 88 -1.47 15.52 -14.85
CA GLN A 88 -1.10 15.02 -16.19
C GLN A 88 0.25 15.56 -16.67
N SER A 89 0.61 16.78 -16.28
CA SER A 89 1.90 17.39 -16.64
C SER A 89 3.10 16.80 -15.89
N ASP A 90 2.86 15.99 -14.85
CA ASP A 90 3.93 15.38 -14.05
C ASP A 90 4.30 13.97 -14.50
N ILE A 91 3.64 13.38 -15.51
CA ILE A 91 3.92 12.00 -15.96
C ILE A 91 5.41 11.84 -16.32
N GLY A 92 6.05 10.81 -15.75
CA GLY A 92 7.48 10.52 -15.87
C GLY A 92 8.40 11.36 -14.96
N ARG A 93 7.84 12.26 -14.14
CA ARG A 93 8.59 12.97 -13.08
C ARG A 93 8.60 12.14 -11.80
N SER A 94 9.63 12.30 -10.96
CA SER A 94 9.64 11.84 -9.57
C SER A 94 8.34 12.25 -8.85
N LYS A 95 7.65 11.27 -8.25
CA LYS A 95 6.45 11.52 -7.43
C LYS A 95 6.80 12.39 -6.22
N ALA A 96 7.98 12.22 -5.63
CA ALA A 96 8.43 13.01 -4.48
C ALA A 96 8.49 14.51 -4.83
N GLU A 97 9.12 14.85 -5.95
CA GLU A 97 9.25 16.23 -6.42
C GLU A 97 7.89 16.80 -6.88
N SER A 98 7.05 16.03 -7.57
CA SER A 98 5.68 16.46 -7.91
C SER A 98 4.84 16.73 -6.65
N ALA A 99 4.91 15.85 -5.65
CA ALA A 99 4.20 16.01 -4.39
C ALA A 99 4.65 17.26 -3.61
N LYS A 100 5.95 17.54 -3.58
CA LYS A 100 6.52 18.75 -2.96
C LYS A 100 5.97 20.02 -3.59
N ASP A 101 5.93 20.10 -4.91
CA ASP A 101 5.39 21.28 -5.60
C ASP A 101 3.92 21.50 -5.24
N SER A 102 3.12 20.44 -5.22
CA SER A 102 1.72 20.49 -4.80
C SER A 102 1.55 20.92 -3.34
N VAL A 103 2.38 20.40 -2.43
CA VAL A 103 2.39 20.80 -1.01
C VAL A 103 2.70 22.29 -0.86
N LEU A 104 3.75 22.79 -1.53
CA LEU A 104 4.15 24.19 -1.47
C LEU A 104 3.14 25.11 -2.17
N GLY A 105 2.46 24.62 -3.20
CA GLY A 105 1.35 25.29 -3.86
C GLY A 105 0.13 25.46 -2.94
N ILE A 106 -0.14 24.47 -2.08
CA ILE A 106 -1.19 24.54 -1.06
C ILE A 106 -0.78 25.48 0.08
N ASN A 107 0.42 25.29 0.61
CA ASN A 107 0.90 26.03 1.77
C ASN A 107 2.42 26.31 1.71
N PRO A 108 2.83 27.56 1.40
CA PRO A 108 4.23 27.91 1.28
C PRO A 108 4.97 28.03 2.63
N TYR A 109 4.26 27.88 3.77
CA TYR A 109 4.89 27.91 5.10
C TYR A 109 5.42 26.54 5.54
N VAL A 110 5.10 25.48 4.80
CA VAL A 110 5.52 24.11 5.12
C VAL A 110 6.95 23.90 4.62
N ASN A 111 7.82 23.37 5.49
CA ASN A 111 9.12 22.86 5.10
C ASN A 111 8.97 21.44 4.56
N VAL A 112 9.34 21.19 3.31
CA VAL A 112 9.25 19.85 2.69
C VAL A 112 10.64 19.23 2.62
N VAL A 113 10.79 18.03 3.14
CA VAL A 113 12.03 17.23 3.11
C VAL A 113 11.76 15.97 2.28
N LEU A 114 12.53 15.78 1.20
CA LEU A 114 12.40 14.61 0.35
C LEU A 114 13.41 13.54 0.73
N HIS A 115 12.94 12.30 0.77
CA HIS A 115 13.74 11.08 0.82
C HIS A 115 13.42 10.30 -0.45
N GLU A 116 14.13 10.63 -1.55
CA GLU A 116 13.95 10.02 -2.88
C GLU A 116 14.65 8.67 -2.97
N GLU A 117 14.35 7.80 -2.02
CA GLU A 117 14.92 6.47 -1.91
C GLU A 117 13.85 5.47 -1.45
N ARG A 118 14.08 4.21 -1.78
CA ARG A 118 13.23 3.14 -1.29
C ARG A 118 13.45 2.97 0.21
N LEU A 119 12.36 2.85 0.97
CA LEU A 119 12.45 2.60 2.39
C LEU A 119 12.87 1.14 2.63
N GLU A 120 14.02 0.95 3.27
CA GLU A 120 14.63 -0.36 3.53
C GLU A 120 15.07 -0.45 5.00
N ALA A 121 15.49 -1.64 5.44
CA ALA A 121 15.93 -1.87 6.82
C ALA A 121 17.14 -1.00 7.20
N GLU A 122 17.99 -0.65 6.23
CA GLU A 122 19.22 0.10 6.44
C GLU A 122 19.00 1.60 6.68
N ASN A 123 17.95 2.20 6.09
CA ASN A 123 17.71 3.65 6.13
C ASN A 123 16.54 4.06 7.03
N VAL A 124 15.55 3.19 7.26
CA VAL A 124 14.30 3.56 7.94
C VAL A 124 14.52 4.14 9.34
N MET A 125 15.49 3.63 10.10
CA MET A 125 15.74 4.07 11.47
C MET A 125 16.28 5.51 11.52
N GLU A 126 17.19 5.86 10.61
CA GLU A 126 17.74 7.20 10.50
C GLU A 126 16.68 8.20 10.03
N ILE A 127 15.87 7.82 9.05
CA ILE A 127 14.79 8.65 8.53
C ILE A 127 13.75 8.90 9.62
N PHE A 128 13.21 7.84 10.25
CA PHE A 128 12.10 7.94 11.20
C PHE A 128 12.48 8.72 12.47
N ALA A 129 13.73 8.64 12.92
CA ALA A 129 14.21 9.33 14.11
C ALA A 129 14.01 10.86 14.03
N GLN A 130 13.95 11.42 12.81
CA GLN A 130 13.84 12.86 12.56
C GLN A 130 12.42 13.42 12.69
N TYR A 131 11.40 12.56 12.83
CA TYR A 131 9.98 12.94 12.78
C TYR A 131 9.25 12.58 14.08
N ASP A 132 8.16 13.30 14.35
CA ASP A 132 7.33 13.11 15.55
C ASP A 132 6.24 12.06 15.33
N LEU A 133 5.78 11.91 14.09
CA LEU A 133 4.65 11.09 13.69
C LEU A 133 4.90 10.49 12.30
N ILE A 134 4.53 9.22 12.13
CA ILE A 134 4.60 8.52 10.85
C ILE A 134 3.19 8.31 10.31
N VAL A 135 2.96 8.63 9.03
CA VAL A 135 1.71 8.39 8.30
C VAL A 135 1.99 7.41 7.16
N ASP A 136 1.25 6.30 7.15
CA ASP A 136 1.41 5.26 6.12
C ASP A 136 0.63 5.58 4.85
N GLY A 137 1.32 5.87 3.75
CA GLY A 137 0.75 5.97 2.42
C GLY A 137 0.96 4.72 1.56
N THR A 138 1.53 3.64 2.11
CA THR A 138 2.00 2.48 1.36
C THR A 138 0.91 1.45 1.04
N ASP A 139 1.13 0.69 -0.04
CA ASP A 139 0.16 -0.28 -0.57
C ASP A 139 0.70 -1.72 -0.64
N ASN A 140 1.84 -1.99 -0.01
CA ASN A 140 2.44 -3.32 0.06
C ASN A 140 2.70 -3.76 1.51
N PHE A 141 2.66 -5.07 1.76
CA PHE A 141 2.79 -5.62 3.11
C PHE A 141 4.19 -5.50 3.68
N ALA A 142 5.22 -5.74 2.88
CA ALA A 142 6.61 -5.70 3.33
C ALA A 142 6.96 -4.35 3.96
N THR A 143 6.64 -3.25 3.27
CA THR A 143 6.85 -1.90 3.80
C THR A 143 5.99 -1.64 5.03
N ARG A 144 4.75 -2.13 5.11
CA ARG A 144 3.91 -1.96 6.32
C ARG A 144 4.52 -2.60 7.57
N TYR A 145 5.09 -3.79 7.44
CA TYR A 145 5.78 -4.46 8.55
C TYR A 145 7.08 -3.74 8.92
N LEU A 146 7.88 -3.32 7.93
CA LEU A 146 9.08 -2.51 8.14
C LEU A 146 8.76 -1.21 8.90
N VAL A 147 7.77 -0.46 8.42
CA VAL A 147 7.31 0.81 9.02
C VAL A 147 6.81 0.59 10.43
N ASN A 148 6.02 -0.46 10.67
CA ASN A 148 5.54 -0.79 12.01
C ASN A 148 6.70 -1.07 12.97
N ASP A 149 7.60 -1.97 12.58
CA ASP A 149 8.65 -2.43 13.47
C ASP A 149 9.63 -1.28 13.78
N ALA A 150 9.99 -0.46 12.79
CA ALA A 150 10.77 0.75 13.00
C ALA A 150 10.06 1.76 13.92
N ALA A 151 8.75 1.97 13.74
CA ALA A 151 7.96 2.85 14.60
C ALA A 151 7.91 2.33 16.04
N VAL A 152 7.78 1.02 16.26
CA VAL A 152 7.83 0.42 17.60
C VAL A 152 9.20 0.60 18.24
N LEU A 153 10.29 0.31 17.52
CA LEU A 153 11.66 0.40 18.02
C LEU A 153 12.06 1.85 18.37
N LEU A 154 11.54 2.83 17.63
CA LEU A 154 11.77 4.26 17.88
C LEU A 154 10.70 4.91 18.78
N ASN A 155 9.74 4.13 19.26
CA ASN A 155 8.58 4.61 20.02
C ASN A 155 7.85 5.79 19.34
N LYS A 156 7.56 5.64 18.05
CA LYS A 156 6.85 6.64 17.25
C LYS A 156 5.39 6.22 17.05
N PRO A 157 4.44 7.15 17.17
CA PRO A 157 3.07 6.92 16.74
C PRO A 157 3.01 6.70 15.23
N TYR A 158 2.20 5.73 14.83
CA TYR A 158 2.06 5.26 13.47
C TYR A 158 0.59 5.30 13.04
N VAL A 159 0.27 6.24 12.15
CA VAL A 159 -1.08 6.43 11.60
C VAL A 159 -1.19 5.62 10.32
N TRP A 160 -1.87 4.49 10.43
CA TRP A 160 -1.94 3.48 9.38
C TRP A 160 -3.26 3.55 8.63
N GLY A 161 -3.21 3.40 7.31
CA GLY A 161 -4.36 3.28 6.43
C GLY A 161 -4.18 2.15 5.43
N SER A 162 -5.27 1.51 5.04
CA SER A 162 -5.28 0.54 3.94
C SER A 162 -6.60 0.62 3.20
N ILE A 163 -6.54 0.37 1.90
CA ILE A 163 -7.71 0.33 1.02
C ILE A 163 -7.62 -0.91 0.13
N TYR A 164 -8.77 -1.50 -0.18
CA TYR A 164 -8.88 -2.62 -1.08
C TYR A 164 -10.27 -2.63 -1.72
N ARG A 165 -10.35 -2.51 -3.05
CA ARG A 165 -11.62 -2.43 -3.79
C ARG A 165 -12.57 -1.34 -3.28
N PHE A 166 -13.51 -1.70 -2.40
CA PHE A 166 -14.52 -0.82 -1.79
C PHE A 166 -14.36 -0.67 -0.27
N ASP A 167 -13.36 -1.34 0.31
CA ASP A 167 -13.10 -1.37 1.74
C ASP A 167 -11.93 -0.47 2.11
N GLY A 168 -12.08 0.23 3.22
CA GLY A 168 -11.05 1.06 3.84
C GLY A 168 -10.83 0.64 5.30
N GLN A 169 -9.60 0.75 5.77
CA GLN A 169 -9.23 0.52 7.16
C GLN A 169 -8.31 1.63 7.65
N THR A 170 -8.45 2.02 8.91
CA THR A 170 -7.58 3.01 9.55
C THR A 170 -7.42 2.71 11.04
N SER A 171 -6.22 2.90 11.56
CA SER A 171 -5.92 2.82 12.99
C SER A 171 -4.74 3.72 13.34
N VAL A 172 -4.52 3.91 14.65
CA VAL A 172 -3.28 4.48 15.17
C VAL A 172 -2.60 3.39 15.99
N PHE A 173 -1.39 3.03 15.58
CA PHE A 173 -0.54 2.09 16.30
C PHE A 173 0.51 2.88 17.09
N TRP A 174 0.60 2.61 18.39
CA TRP A 174 1.59 3.26 19.26
C TRP A 174 1.81 2.36 20.47
N SER A 175 2.91 1.61 20.46
CA SER A 175 3.19 0.50 21.40
C SER A 175 3.26 0.90 22.87
N GLU A 176 3.61 2.16 23.16
CA GLU A 176 3.62 2.73 24.51
C GLU A 176 2.19 2.90 25.08
N HIS A 177 1.20 3.17 24.23
CA HIS A 177 -0.17 3.47 24.64
C HIS A 177 -1.22 2.45 24.16
N GLY A 178 -0.83 1.48 23.33
CA GLY A 178 -1.75 0.54 22.72
C GLY A 178 -1.06 -0.55 21.88
N PRO A 179 -1.81 -1.23 21.00
CA PRO A 179 -1.26 -2.25 20.11
C PRO A 179 -0.34 -1.64 19.04
N CYS A 180 0.55 -2.46 18.50
CA CYS A 180 1.22 -2.21 17.22
C CYS A 180 0.48 -2.93 16.07
N TYR A 181 0.91 -2.73 14.83
CA TYR A 181 0.34 -3.41 13.65
C TYR A 181 0.40 -4.93 13.78
N ARG A 182 1.52 -5.48 14.30
CA ARG A 182 1.67 -6.92 14.55
C ARG A 182 0.71 -7.49 15.59
N CYS A 183 0.19 -6.69 16.53
CA CYS A 183 -0.87 -7.17 17.43
C CYS A 183 -2.20 -7.40 16.68
N LEU A 184 -2.41 -6.71 15.55
CA LEU A 184 -3.58 -6.90 14.70
C LEU A 184 -3.34 -7.96 13.62
N TYR A 185 -2.17 -7.91 12.98
CA TYR A 185 -1.73 -8.80 11.92
C TYR A 185 -0.35 -9.40 12.30
N PRO A 186 -0.30 -10.52 13.03
CA PRO A 186 0.97 -11.06 13.56
C PRO A 186 1.99 -11.41 12.48
N GLU A 187 1.51 -12.01 11.40
CA GLU A 187 2.33 -12.51 10.29
C GLU A 187 1.84 -11.96 8.96
N PRO A 188 2.75 -11.67 8.01
CA PRO A 188 2.38 -11.24 6.67
C PRO A 188 1.57 -12.33 5.97
N PRO A 189 0.59 -11.96 5.12
CA PRO A 189 -0.05 -12.94 4.26
C PRO A 189 0.99 -13.56 3.32
N PRO A 190 0.87 -14.85 2.95
CA PRO A 190 1.71 -15.48 1.95
C PRO A 190 1.79 -14.66 0.63
N PRO A 191 2.93 -14.70 -0.08
CA PRO A 191 3.11 -14.02 -1.37
C PRO A 191 1.98 -14.32 -2.34
N GLY A 192 1.44 -13.27 -2.97
CA GLY A 192 0.38 -13.40 -3.99
C GLY A 192 -1.00 -13.80 -3.46
N MET A 193 -1.17 -13.98 -2.14
CA MET A 193 -2.47 -14.22 -1.52
C MET A 193 -3.36 -12.97 -1.50
N VAL A 194 -2.77 -11.80 -1.22
CA VAL A 194 -3.50 -10.52 -1.16
C VAL A 194 -2.94 -9.57 -2.21
N PRO A 195 -3.75 -9.17 -3.21
CA PRO A 195 -3.26 -8.32 -4.29
C PRO A 195 -3.06 -6.87 -3.84
N SER A 196 -2.09 -6.19 -4.44
CA SER A 196 -1.86 -4.75 -4.22
C SER A 196 -3.03 -3.89 -4.74
N CYS A 197 -3.05 -2.59 -4.44
CA CYS A 197 -4.02 -1.66 -5.03
C CYS A 197 -4.00 -1.70 -6.57
N ALA A 198 -2.81 -1.82 -7.16
CA ALA A 198 -2.62 -1.92 -8.60
C ALA A 198 -3.12 -3.27 -9.15
N GLU A 199 -3.09 -4.34 -8.36
CA GLU A 199 -3.50 -5.68 -8.81
C GLU A 199 -4.98 -5.98 -8.55
N GLY A 200 -5.50 -5.63 -7.38
CA GLY A 200 -6.88 -5.93 -6.96
C GLY A 200 -7.91 -4.91 -7.40
N GLY A 201 -7.44 -3.74 -7.87
CA GLY A 201 -8.26 -2.57 -8.19
C GLY A 201 -8.68 -1.81 -6.93
N VAL A 202 -8.86 -0.50 -7.09
CA VAL A 202 -9.33 0.38 -6.01
C VAL A 202 -10.20 1.49 -6.57
N LEU A 203 -11.36 1.72 -5.95
CA LEU A 203 -12.17 2.89 -6.24
C LEU A 203 -11.44 4.13 -5.70
N GLY A 204 -10.89 4.96 -6.58
CA GLY A 204 -9.93 6.02 -6.23
C GLY A 204 -10.37 6.95 -5.10
N VAL A 205 -11.67 7.26 -5.00
CA VAL A 205 -12.22 8.12 -3.93
C VAL A 205 -12.05 7.54 -2.52
N LEU A 206 -11.86 6.22 -2.34
CA LEU A 206 -11.51 5.64 -1.04
C LEU A 206 -10.21 6.19 -0.48
N CYS A 207 -9.27 6.56 -1.35
CA CYS A 207 -8.03 7.20 -0.94
C CYS A 207 -8.34 8.50 -0.17
N ALA A 208 -9.27 9.31 -0.66
CA ALA A 208 -9.68 10.54 0.00
C ALA A 208 -10.38 10.26 1.34
N SER A 209 -11.28 9.26 1.39
CA SER A 209 -11.99 8.89 2.62
C SER A 209 -11.01 8.42 3.70
N VAL A 210 -10.19 7.41 3.41
CA VAL A 210 -9.23 6.84 4.37
C VAL A 210 -8.12 7.83 4.71
N GLY A 211 -7.57 8.53 3.70
CA GLY A 211 -6.57 9.57 3.91
C GLY A 211 -7.08 10.71 4.79
N SER A 212 -8.35 11.12 4.65
CA SER A 212 -8.94 12.14 5.53
C SER A 212 -9.02 11.69 7.00
N ILE A 213 -9.27 10.40 7.24
CA ILE A 213 -9.26 9.82 8.59
C ILE A 213 -7.82 9.79 9.11
N GLN A 214 -6.84 9.37 8.31
CA GLN A 214 -5.42 9.41 8.70
C GLN A 214 -5.00 10.83 9.11
N VAL A 215 -5.33 11.85 8.32
CA VAL A 215 -4.99 13.24 8.67
C VAL A 215 -5.73 13.71 9.92
N THR A 216 -6.99 13.30 10.09
CA THR A 216 -7.74 13.61 11.32
C THR A 216 -7.05 13.02 12.56
N GLU A 217 -6.60 11.76 12.49
CA GLU A 217 -5.84 11.13 13.57
C GLU A 217 -4.50 11.81 13.81
N ALA A 218 -3.77 12.17 12.76
CA ALA A 218 -2.51 12.90 12.85
C ALA A 218 -2.71 14.26 13.57
N ILE A 219 -3.70 15.04 13.16
CA ILE A 219 -4.00 16.34 13.80
C ILE A 219 -4.38 16.14 15.27
N LYS A 220 -5.19 15.13 15.61
CA LYS A 220 -5.55 14.84 17.00
C LYS A 220 -4.33 14.55 17.86
N LEU A 221 -3.41 13.73 17.38
CA LEU A 221 -2.17 13.38 18.09
C LEU A 221 -1.25 14.59 18.26
N LEU A 222 -1.04 15.37 17.19
CA LEU A 222 -0.15 16.54 17.21
C LEU A 222 -0.70 17.67 18.10
N ALA A 223 -2.00 17.96 18.00
CA ALA A 223 -2.63 19.02 18.78
C ALA A 223 -2.92 18.59 20.24
N GLY A 224 -2.97 17.28 20.51
CA GLY A 224 -3.31 16.71 21.82
C GLY A 224 -4.81 16.80 22.11
N VAL A 225 -5.65 16.52 21.13
CA VAL A 225 -7.11 16.73 21.21
C VAL A 225 -7.90 15.45 20.89
N GLY A 226 -9.11 15.37 21.43
CA GLY A 226 -10.03 14.27 21.17
C GLY A 226 -9.55 12.92 21.70
N ASP A 227 -10.02 11.85 21.05
CA ASP A 227 -9.71 10.46 21.40
C ASP A 227 -9.20 9.74 20.14
N PRO A 228 -7.88 9.54 19.99
CA PRO A 228 -7.28 8.89 18.83
C PRO A 228 -7.69 7.42 18.67
N LEU A 229 -7.56 6.86 17.47
CA LEU A 229 -7.89 5.47 17.15
C LEU A 229 -6.92 4.43 17.75
N VAL A 230 -6.11 4.81 18.74
CA VAL A 230 -5.25 3.86 19.46
C VAL A 230 -6.09 2.76 20.09
N GLY A 231 -5.77 1.50 19.78
CA GLY A 231 -6.52 0.33 20.24
C GLY A 231 -7.87 0.13 19.54
N ARG A 232 -8.10 0.78 18.40
CA ARG A 232 -9.33 0.66 17.61
C ARG A 232 -9.02 0.60 16.12
N LEU A 233 -9.63 -0.36 15.44
CA LEU A 233 -9.64 -0.44 13.98
C LEU A 233 -10.95 0.16 13.48
N MET A 234 -10.86 1.23 12.69
CA MET A 234 -11.99 1.74 11.92
C MET A 234 -12.03 1.02 10.58
N ILE A 235 -13.20 0.51 10.20
CA ILE A 235 -13.47 -0.16 8.94
C ILE A 235 -14.54 0.65 8.21
N TYR A 236 -14.29 0.97 6.95
CA TYR A 236 -15.17 1.70 6.06
C TYR A 236 -15.59 0.80 4.90
N ASP A 237 -16.89 0.55 4.77
CA ASP A 237 -17.48 -0.11 3.61
C ASP A 237 -18.14 0.97 2.73
N ALA A 238 -17.59 1.19 1.54
CA ALA A 238 -18.08 2.21 0.61
C ALA A 238 -19.36 1.80 -0.16
N LEU A 239 -19.67 0.49 -0.24
CA LEU A 239 -20.89 0.02 -0.90
C LEU A 239 -22.11 0.23 0.00
N GLU A 240 -21.97 -0.10 1.27
CA GLU A 240 -23.03 0.11 2.27
C GLU A 240 -22.99 1.51 2.90
N MET A 241 -21.93 2.29 2.65
CA MET A 241 -21.64 3.56 3.31
C MET A 241 -21.65 3.44 4.85
N GLN A 242 -20.96 2.43 5.36
CA GLN A 242 -20.90 2.14 6.80
C GLN A 242 -19.51 2.30 7.39
N TYR A 243 -19.46 2.85 8.60
CA TYR A 243 -18.25 2.88 9.43
C TYR A 243 -18.46 1.98 10.65
N ARG A 244 -17.56 1.01 10.84
CA ARG A 244 -17.56 0.10 11.99
C ARG A 244 -16.25 0.27 12.76
N GLN A 245 -16.31 0.17 14.08
CA GLN A 245 -15.12 0.19 14.93
C GLN A 245 -14.98 -1.12 15.68
N VAL A 246 -13.80 -1.72 15.61
CA VAL A 246 -13.45 -2.94 16.34
C VAL A 246 -12.35 -2.60 17.34
N LYS A 247 -12.49 -3.09 18.58
CA LYS A 247 -11.45 -2.90 19.60
C LYS A 247 -10.29 -3.86 19.34
N VAL A 248 -9.08 -3.32 19.28
CA VAL A 248 -7.83 -4.07 19.15
C VAL A 248 -7.10 -4.01 20.47
N ARG A 249 -6.64 -5.16 20.97
CA ARG A 249 -5.88 -5.24 22.22
C ARG A 249 -4.40 -5.44 21.89
N LYS A 250 -3.54 -4.88 22.74
CA LYS A 250 -2.12 -5.21 22.71
C LYS A 250 -1.98 -6.69 23.07
N ASP A 251 -1.23 -7.41 22.26
CA ASP A 251 -0.91 -8.81 22.47
C ASP A 251 0.35 -8.92 23.36
N PRO A 252 0.26 -9.54 24.56
CA PRO A 252 1.41 -9.75 25.44
C PRO A 252 2.54 -10.57 24.79
N ASP A 253 2.19 -11.44 23.83
CA ASP A 253 3.13 -12.33 23.13
C ASP A 253 3.56 -11.77 21.76
N CYS A 254 3.24 -10.49 21.49
CA CYS A 254 3.58 -9.85 20.22
C CYS A 254 5.10 -9.88 19.96
N ALA A 255 5.49 -10.36 18.79
CA ALA A 255 6.89 -10.51 18.38
C ALA A 255 7.74 -9.23 18.51
N VAL A 256 7.15 -8.03 18.42
CA VAL A 256 7.90 -6.75 18.46
C VAL A 256 7.62 -5.88 19.70
N CYS A 257 6.42 -5.97 20.29
CA CYS A 257 6.04 -5.08 21.41
C CYS A 257 5.49 -5.81 22.65
N GLY A 258 5.55 -7.14 22.65
CA GLY A 258 5.17 -8.01 23.76
C GLY A 258 6.18 -7.95 24.91
N GLU A 259 5.94 -8.76 25.95
CA GLU A 259 6.80 -8.81 27.14
C GLU A 259 8.16 -9.43 26.84
N ASN A 260 8.22 -10.34 25.86
CA ASN A 260 9.43 -11.04 25.42
C ASN A 260 9.56 -10.93 23.89
N PRO A 261 9.94 -9.76 23.34
CA PRO A 261 9.99 -9.55 21.91
C PRO A 261 11.08 -10.41 21.25
N THR A 262 10.73 -11.04 20.13
CA THR A 262 11.66 -11.81 19.28
C THR A 262 12.22 -11.00 18.13
N VAL A 263 11.52 -9.93 17.71
CA VAL A 263 11.97 -8.94 16.74
C VAL A 263 12.56 -7.76 17.51
N THR A 264 13.89 -7.74 17.63
CA THR A 264 14.63 -6.66 18.30
C THR A 264 15.41 -5.77 17.34
N GLU A 265 15.52 -6.19 16.08
CA GLU A 265 16.15 -5.47 14.99
C GLU A 265 15.31 -5.65 13.72
N LEU A 266 15.56 -4.79 12.73
CA LEU A 266 14.87 -4.87 11.45
C LEU A 266 15.44 -6.04 10.64
N ILE A 267 14.53 -6.79 10.01
CA ILE A 267 14.86 -7.94 9.17
C ILE A 267 14.66 -7.59 7.70
N ASP A 268 15.09 -8.46 6.79
CA ASP A 268 14.73 -8.36 5.38
C ASP A 268 13.24 -8.71 5.20
N TYR A 269 12.41 -7.68 5.03
CA TYR A 269 10.96 -7.84 4.90
C TYR A 269 10.51 -8.35 3.54
N GLU A 270 11.33 -8.22 2.49
CA GLU A 270 11.03 -8.85 1.20
C GLU A 270 11.25 -10.36 1.28
N ALA A 271 12.35 -10.79 1.89
CA ALA A 271 12.61 -12.20 2.17
C ALA A 271 11.57 -12.78 3.16
N PHE A 272 11.15 -12.00 4.16
CA PHE A 272 10.17 -12.42 5.19
C PHE A 272 8.71 -12.42 4.71
N CYS A 273 8.28 -11.42 3.94
CA CYS A 273 6.92 -11.38 3.35
C CYS A 273 6.81 -12.21 2.07
N GLY A 274 7.96 -12.66 1.58
CA GLY A 274 8.13 -13.73 0.62
C GLY A 274 8.33 -13.22 -0.80
N VAL A 275 9.53 -13.52 -1.27
CA VAL A 275 9.73 -14.15 -2.57
C VAL A 275 8.67 -15.25 -2.75
N VAL A 276 8.16 -15.44 -3.97
CA VAL A 276 7.27 -16.55 -4.39
C VAL A 276 7.49 -17.80 -3.53
N SER A 277 6.44 -18.50 -3.03
CA SER A 277 6.62 -19.64 -2.11
C SER A 277 7.66 -20.64 -2.66
N GLU A 278 8.39 -21.36 -1.80
CA GLU A 278 9.41 -22.33 -2.27
C GLU A 278 8.82 -23.31 -3.30
N GLU A 279 7.59 -23.77 -3.07
CA GLU A 279 6.87 -24.66 -3.99
C GLU A 279 6.54 -23.97 -5.32
N ALA A 280 6.24 -22.67 -5.30
CA ALA A 280 5.94 -21.90 -6.50
C ALA A 280 7.23 -21.49 -7.25
N GLN A 281 8.35 -21.28 -6.56
CA GLN A 281 9.67 -21.12 -7.18
C GLN A 281 10.12 -22.41 -7.84
N GLU A 282 9.99 -23.54 -7.14
CA GLU A 282 10.30 -24.87 -7.66
C GLU A 282 9.39 -25.24 -8.84
N ALA A 283 8.10 -24.93 -8.76
CA ALA A 283 7.17 -25.12 -9.86
C ALA A 283 7.48 -24.23 -11.07
N ALA A 284 7.95 -22.99 -10.86
CA ALA A 284 8.33 -22.06 -11.93
C ALA A 284 9.70 -22.42 -12.55
N LEU A 285 10.63 -22.98 -11.78
CA LEU A 285 11.95 -23.43 -12.23
C LEU A 285 11.82 -24.44 -13.38
N GLY A 286 12.10 -23.99 -14.60
CA GLY A 286 12.00 -24.80 -15.83
C GLY A 286 10.59 -24.90 -16.43
N ALA A 287 9.59 -24.19 -15.89
CA ALA A 287 8.23 -24.15 -16.42
C ALA A 287 7.70 -22.71 -16.65
N THR A 288 8.57 -21.71 -16.59
CA THR A 288 8.29 -20.34 -17.04
C THR A 288 8.61 -20.20 -18.52
N ILE A 289 7.64 -19.72 -19.31
CA ILE A 289 7.84 -19.34 -20.71
C ILE A 289 7.75 -17.81 -20.87
N THR A 290 8.38 -17.28 -21.91
CA THR A 290 8.28 -15.86 -22.27
C THR A 290 7.04 -15.59 -23.13
N PRO A 291 6.55 -14.33 -23.18
CA PRO A 291 5.47 -13.95 -24.09
C PRO A 291 5.76 -14.25 -25.57
N LYS A 292 7.02 -14.13 -25.99
CA LYS A 292 7.46 -14.45 -27.36
C LYS A 292 7.34 -15.95 -27.66
N GLN A 293 7.76 -16.81 -26.73
CA GLN A 293 7.58 -18.27 -26.87
C GLN A 293 6.11 -18.65 -26.95
N LEU A 294 5.25 -18.02 -26.13
CA LEU A 294 3.81 -18.25 -26.24
C LEU A 294 3.27 -17.83 -27.62
N LYS A 295 3.72 -16.69 -28.15
CA LYS A 295 3.31 -16.24 -29.50
C LYS A 295 3.74 -17.24 -30.57
N GLU A 296 4.96 -17.76 -30.49
CA GLU A 296 5.46 -18.81 -31.39
C GLU A 296 4.60 -20.08 -31.32
N TRP A 297 4.16 -20.49 -30.12
CA TRP A 297 3.28 -21.65 -29.95
C TRP A 297 1.88 -21.44 -30.52
N ILE A 298 1.31 -20.24 -30.33
CA ILE A 298 0.02 -19.84 -30.92
C ILE A 298 0.11 -19.85 -32.45
N ASP A 299 1.19 -19.30 -33.01
CA ASP A 299 1.39 -19.22 -34.46
C ASP A 299 1.77 -20.57 -35.09
N GLY A 300 2.43 -21.44 -34.31
CA GLY A 300 2.87 -22.77 -34.70
C GLY A 300 1.79 -23.86 -34.60
N ASP A 301 0.57 -23.49 -34.19
CA ASP A 301 -0.57 -24.41 -33.96
C ASP A 301 -0.22 -25.54 -32.97
N GLU A 302 0.61 -25.24 -31.96
CA GLU A 302 0.87 -26.19 -30.87
C GLU A 302 -0.43 -26.46 -30.10
N LYS A 303 -0.59 -27.69 -29.62
CA LYS A 303 -1.76 -28.11 -28.83
C LYS A 303 -1.67 -27.55 -27.40
N ILE A 304 -1.99 -26.27 -27.27
CA ILE A 304 -1.99 -25.55 -25.99
C ILE A 304 -3.40 -25.10 -25.61
N GLU A 305 -3.64 -24.98 -24.31
CA GLU A 305 -4.80 -24.32 -23.73
C GLU A 305 -4.30 -23.16 -22.87
N ILE A 306 -4.61 -21.93 -23.27
CA ILE A 306 -4.20 -20.73 -22.54
C ILE A 306 -5.27 -20.44 -21.51
N ILE A 307 -4.88 -20.43 -20.22
CA ILE A 307 -5.78 -20.14 -19.12
C ILE A 307 -5.38 -18.84 -18.45
N ASP A 308 -6.34 -17.93 -18.39
CA ASP A 308 -6.23 -16.69 -17.65
C ASP A 308 -6.76 -16.89 -16.23
N VAL A 309 -5.88 -16.76 -15.23
CA VAL A 309 -6.23 -16.95 -13.82
C VAL A 309 -6.63 -15.67 -13.09
N ARG A 310 -6.84 -14.58 -13.83
CA ARG A 310 -7.32 -13.30 -13.29
C ARG A 310 -8.82 -13.32 -13.04
N GLU A 311 -9.33 -12.23 -12.50
CA GLU A 311 -10.77 -12.01 -12.34
C GLU A 311 -11.43 -11.57 -13.67
N LYS A 312 -12.76 -11.71 -13.76
CA LYS A 312 -13.51 -11.41 -14.99
C LYS A 312 -13.33 -9.97 -15.48
N ASN A 313 -13.33 -9.01 -14.58
CA ASN A 313 -13.12 -7.59 -14.89
C ASN A 313 -11.72 -7.34 -15.47
N GLU A 314 -10.68 -8.00 -14.96
CA GLU A 314 -9.31 -7.92 -15.46
C GLU A 314 -9.16 -8.51 -16.87
N TYR A 315 -9.88 -9.61 -17.15
CA TYR A 315 -9.94 -10.27 -18.46
C TYR A 315 -10.68 -9.43 -19.51
N GLU A 316 -11.74 -8.72 -19.11
CA GLU A 316 -12.51 -7.83 -19.98
C GLU A 316 -11.74 -6.58 -20.42
N ILE A 317 -10.75 -6.12 -19.63
CA ILE A 317 -9.90 -4.97 -20.00
C ILE A 317 -8.93 -5.35 -21.13
N VAL A 318 -8.25 -6.48 -20.99
CA VAL A 318 -7.26 -6.97 -21.94
C VAL A 318 -7.09 -8.46 -21.74
N SER A 319 -6.91 -9.23 -22.81
CA SER A 319 -6.65 -10.67 -22.75
C SER A 319 -5.69 -11.10 -23.85
N ILE A 320 -5.01 -12.22 -23.61
CA ILE A 320 -4.21 -12.90 -24.64
C ILE A 320 -5.19 -13.61 -25.58
N PRO A 321 -5.05 -13.47 -26.91
CA PRO A 321 -5.94 -14.15 -27.86
C PRO A 321 -6.02 -15.66 -27.62
N GLY A 322 -7.23 -16.20 -27.56
CA GLY A 322 -7.48 -17.62 -27.30
C GLY A 322 -7.43 -18.03 -25.83
N ALA A 323 -7.17 -17.11 -24.89
CA ALA A 323 -7.22 -17.39 -23.46
C ALA A 323 -8.64 -17.68 -22.99
N ARG A 324 -8.81 -18.73 -22.20
CA ARG A 324 -10.03 -19.06 -21.46
C ARG A 324 -9.88 -18.58 -20.02
N LEU A 325 -10.84 -17.79 -19.56
CA LEU A 325 -10.89 -17.29 -18.19
C LEU A 325 -11.26 -18.43 -17.21
N ILE A 326 -10.39 -18.69 -16.24
CA ILE A 326 -10.66 -19.53 -15.07
C ILE A 326 -9.96 -18.88 -13.86
N PRO A 327 -10.65 -18.09 -13.02
CA PRO A 327 -10.04 -17.39 -11.89
C PRO A 327 -9.26 -18.31 -10.94
N LYS A 328 -8.13 -17.81 -10.40
CA LYS A 328 -7.25 -18.53 -9.46
C LYS A 328 -8.03 -19.25 -8.34
N ASN A 329 -9.07 -18.64 -7.81
CA ASN A 329 -9.85 -19.22 -6.70
C ASN A 329 -10.51 -20.56 -7.07
N GLU A 330 -10.89 -20.76 -8.33
CA GLU A 330 -11.48 -22.03 -8.80
C GLU A 330 -10.46 -23.16 -8.81
N PHE A 331 -9.18 -22.85 -9.02
CA PHE A 331 -8.09 -23.83 -8.88
C PHE A 331 -7.85 -24.19 -7.42
N LEU A 332 -7.84 -23.19 -6.52
CA LEU A 332 -7.66 -23.42 -5.09
C LEU A 332 -8.80 -24.24 -4.47
N MET A 333 -10.02 -24.10 -4.99
CA MET A 333 -11.18 -24.91 -4.60
C MET A 333 -11.23 -26.28 -5.30
N GLY A 334 -10.35 -26.54 -6.26
CA GLY A 334 -10.29 -27.79 -7.02
C GLY A 334 -11.38 -27.96 -8.08
N THR A 335 -12.31 -27.01 -8.24
CA THR A 335 -13.40 -27.08 -9.22
C THR A 335 -12.88 -26.96 -10.65
N ALA A 336 -11.86 -26.12 -10.87
CA ALA A 336 -11.27 -25.90 -12.19
C ALA A 336 -10.67 -27.18 -12.80
N LEU A 337 -10.15 -28.10 -11.97
CA LEU A 337 -9.39 -29.26 -12.43
C LEU A 337 -10.21 -30.24 -13.27
N GLN A 338 -11.53 -30.26 -13.10
CA GLN A 338 -12.45 -31.18 -13.80
C GLN A 338 -12.63 -30.81 -15.28
N ASP A 339 -12.49 -29.52 -15.60
CA ASP A 339 -12.80 -28.95 -16.92
C ASP A 339 -11.56 -28.68 -17.77
N LEU A 340 -10.39 -29.16 -17.34
CA LEU A 340 -9.13 -28.97 -18.03
C LEU A 340 -8.88 -30.09 -19.06
N PRO A 341 -8.46 -29.72 -20.29
CA PRO A 341 -8.11 -30.71 -21.30
C PRO A 341 -6.87 -31.52 -20.86
N GLN A 342 -6.91 -32.81 -21.14
CA GLN A 342 -5.79 -33.74 -20.88
C GLN A 342 -4.93 -33.96 -22.13
N ASP A 343 -5.40 -33.52 -23.30
CA ASP A 343 -4.76 -33.70 -24.61
C ASP A 343 -4.02 -32.44 -25.10
N LYS A 344 -4.02 -31.38 -24.29
CA LYS A 344 -3.34 -30.11 -24.54
C LYS A 344 -2.47 -29.72 -23.37
N ARG A 345 -1.36 -29.05 -23.65
CA ARG A 345 -0.53 -28.43 -22.61
C ARG A 345 -1.24 -27.21 -22.03
N ILE A 346 -1.31 -27.13 -20.70
CA ILE A 346 -1.89 -25.97 -20.02
C ILE A 346 -0.86 -24.85 -19.91
N VAL A 347 -1.21 -23.65 -20.38
CA VAL A 347 -0.40 -22.44 -20.28
C VAL A 347 -1.14 -21.42 -19.43
N LEU A 348 -0.66 -21.18 -18.22
CA LEU A 348 -1.27 -20.23 -17.30
C LEU A 348 -0.71 -18.82 -17.52
N HIS A 349 -1.56 -17.80 -17.41
CA HIS A 349 -1.08 -16.44 -17.22
C HIS A 349 -1.96 -15.67 -16.25
N CYS A 350 -1.38 -14.64 -15.65
CA CYS A 350 -2.12 -13.65 -14.87
C CYS A 350 -1.70 -12.24 -15.31
N LYS A 351 -1.75 -11.26 -14.41
CA LYS A 351 -1.32 -9.88 -14.71
C LYS A 351 0.20 -9.80 -14.93
N THR A 352 0.98 -10.23 -13.94
CA THR A 352 2.46 -10.08 -13.88
C THR A 352 3.23 -11.40 -13.82
N GLY A 353 2.54 -12.53 -13.64
CA GLY A 353 3.15 -13.87 -13.53
C GLY A 353 3.13 -14.48 -12.12
N VAL A 354 2.81 -13.71 -11.09
CA VAL A 354 2.81 -14.17 -9.68
C VAL A 354 1.68 -15.16 -9.41
N ARG A 355 0.41 -14.73 -9.62
CA ARG A 355 -0.77 -15.61 -9.43
C ARG A 355 -0.72 -16.88 -10.29
N SER A 356 -0.17 -16.81 -11.51
CA SER A 356 -0.08 -17.97 -12.38
C SER A 356 1.00 -18.96 -11.93
N ALA A 357 2.07 -18.50 -11.27
CA ALA A 357 3.07 -19.39 -10.65
C ALA A 357 2.47 -20.18 -9.47
N GLU A 358 1.62 -19.55 -8.66
CA GLU A 358 0.93 -20.28 -7.57
C GLU A 358 -0.05 -21.33 -8.12
N VAL A 359 -0.85 -20.97 -9.12
CA VAL A 359 -1.78 -21.92 -9.77
C VAL A 359 -1.01 -23.05 -10.47
N LEU A 360 0.19 -22.77 -10.97
CA LEU A 360 1.07 -23.77 -11.57
C LEU A 360 1.47 -24.87 -10.57
N ALA A 361 1.77 -24.49 -9.32
CA ALA A 361 2.10 -25.46 -8.26
C ALA A 361 0.91 -26.40 -7.96
N VAL A 362 -0.31 -25.86 -7.93
CA VAL A 362 -1.55 -26.65 -7.76
C VAL A 362 -1.75 -27.63 -8.91
N LEU A 363 -1.57 -27.17 -10.15
CA LEU A 363 -1.70 -27.99 -11.36
C LEU A 363 -0.68 -29.12 -11.43
N LYS A 364 0.59 -28.84 -11.14
CA LYS A 364 1.65 -29.86 -11.10
C LYS A 364 1.34 -30.91 -10.03
N SER A 365 0.86 -30.50 -8.86
CA SER A 365 0.43 -31.42 -7.80
C SER A 365 -0.79 -32.27 -8.18
N ALA A 366 -1.67 -31.74 -9.04
CA ALA A 366 -2.82 -32.45 -9.60
C ALA A 366 -2.49 -33.37 -10.80
N GLY A 367 -1.21 -33.47 -11.20
CA GLY A 367 -0.76 -34.38 -12.25
C GLY A 367 -0.53 -33.74 -13.63
N PHE A 368 -0.73 -32.43 -13.78
CA PHE A 368 -0.42 -31.69 -15.01
C PHE A 368 1.07 -31.31 -15.04
N ALA A 369 1.92 -32.31 -15.21
CA ALA A 369 3.38 -32.15 -15.07
C ALA A 369 3.99 -31.19 -16.10
N ASP A 370 3.44 -31.14 -17.31
CA ASP A 370 3.92 -30.32 -18.44
C ASP A 370 3.27 -28.92 -18.50
N ALA A 371 2.42 -28.58 -17.52
CA ALA A 371 1.89 -27.23 -17.40
C ALA A 371 3.02 -26.21 -17.23
N VAL A 372 2.81 -25.03 -17.81
CA VAL A 372 3.73 -23.89 -17.76
C VAL A 372 2.98 -22.61 -17.46
N HIS A 373 3.70 -21.54 -17.11
CA HIS A 373 3.10 -20.20 -16.99
C HIS A 373 3.92 -19.13 -17.73
N VAL A 374 3.24 -18.04 -18.11
CA VAL A 374 3.86 -16.90 -18.81
C VAL A 374 4.51 -15.95 -17.81
N GLY A 375 5.85 -15.84 -17.87
CA GLY A 375 6.62 -14.85 -17.12
C GLY A 375 6.28 -13.43 -17.56
N GLY A 376 6.02 -12.53 -16.61
CA GLY A 376 5.53 -11.17 -16.88
C GLY A 376 4.02 -11.08 -17.19
N GLY A 377 3.32 -12.22 -17.29
CA GLY A 377 1.87 -12.28 -17.51
C GLY A 377 1.39 -11.54 -18.77
N VAL A 378 0.16 -11.04 -18.72
CA VAL A 378 -0.45 -10.27 -19.82
C VAL A 378 0.23 -8.90 -20.03
N ILE A 379 0.86 -8.32 -19.02
CA ILE A 379 1.64 -7.08 -19.17
C ILE A 379 2.86 -7.34 -20.04
N GLY A 380 3.60 -8.43 -19.76
CA GLY A 380 4.71 -8.86 -20.58
C GLY A 380 4.29 -9.14 -22.03
N TRP A 381 3.09 -9.68 -22.23
CA TRP A 381 2.51 -9.88 -23.55
C TRP A 381 2.23 -8.57 -24.30
N VAL A 382 1.50 -7.63 -23.68
CA VAL A 382 1.21 -6.33 -24.30
C VAL A 382 2.50 -5.61 -24.66
N ASN A 383 3.46 -5.53 -23.73
CA ASN A 383 4.72 -4.82 -23.96
C ASN A 383 5.58 -5.39 -25.10
N GLN A 384 5.49 -6.70 -25.37
CA GLN A 384 6.38 -7.38 -26.32
C GLN A 384 5.72 -7.79 -27.64
N ILE A 385 4.40 -7.99 -27.64
CA ILE A 385 3.66 -8.62 -28.75
C ILE A 385 2.57 -7.72 -29.31
N GLU A 386 1.74 -7.11 -28.45
CA GLU A 386 0.59 -6.26 -28.85
C GLU A 386 0.62 -4.91 -28.09
N PRO A 387 1.62 -4.04 -28.32
CA PRO A 387 1.83 -2.80 -27.55
C PRO A 387 0.70 -1.77 -27.73
N GLU A 388 -0.18 -1.96 -28.70
CA GLU A 388 -1.40 -1.17 -28.91
C GLU A 388 -2.52 -1.48 -27.92
N LYS A 389 -2.46 -2.61 -27.20
CA LYS A 389 -3.45 -2.97 -26.18
C LYS A 389 -3.21 -2.17 -24.89
N PRO A 390 -4.27 -1.94 -24.09
CA PRO A 390 -4.12 -1.23 -22.83
C PRO A 390 -3.33 -2.05 -21.80
N VAL A 391 -2.51 -1.37 -21.00
CA VAL A 391 -1.91 -1.87 -19.76
C VAL A 391 -2.63 -1.18 -18.58
N TYR A 392 -2.82 -1.90 -17.49
CA TYR A 392 -3.49 -1.40 -16.27
C TYR A 392 -2.77 -1.90 -15.02
#